data_AF-A0A2N1JBZ8-F1
#
_entry.id   AF-A0A2N1JBZ8-F1
#
_cell.length_a   1.000
_cell.length_b   1.000
_cell.length_c   1.000
_cell.angle_alpha   90.00
_cell.angle_beta   90.00
_cell.angle_gamma   90.00
#
_symmetry.space_group_name_H-M   'P 1'
#
loop_
_entity.id
_entity.type
_entity.pdbx_description
1 polymer ?
#
loop_
_entity_poly.entity_id
_entity_poly.type
_entity_poly.pdbx_seq_one_letter_code
_entity_poly.pdbx_strand_id
1 'polypeptide(L)'
;MSWDLKPRSQWLDRVVFLGTGTSSQVPAISCVTDGAAGTATCETCADALRPASKNRRGCTSAMVLGSASNEETCILIDCGKSFYESTLRYFPAHGLRRIDAVLLTHAHADAILGLDDLRSWTMGGVIQEHVDVYLTQECMDTVRHTFPYLIDKSFITGGGDVGALRWHIITADAPFSVGRYQVPVMPLPVEHGFAGKDKKPFECLGFRIDSMSYHRIPANTMQRIAGSTLYIVDGLKLSRHASHFSIPQAIVSSVELGALDIPPQLTLITDLTHRTEHYKTERQLQTVVHALDAYLAAHPDTDMHSPWWEHVWDPDSNERKEMLAPRQSAAIPPKTQPMHIAPIHLAFDGLEFTTLAAISMGLAIPAIVTTLAIVLAFWVRRRSTINSRESILDPSQERIVILGASTTDGIGAAIASRCLDRGAHRIMLVARRKQSLYEVKAALVAAQTTQSGRKRAEQIELVVANCSRNDDILHLEAAITHDFGGVDTLYIVFGAICTQPMLAIAGLDPLIGATSPQVSAQSLLEVRKAVQQSSDANLLGTALVLTALVPRLQTNSKSPYVAIINSVAGLIAAPTRALYL
;
A
#
# COMPACT_ATOMS: atom_id res chain seq x y z
N MET A 1 5.88 -5.95 16.80
CA MET A 1 6.87 -6.42 17.80
C MET A 1 6.13 -6.64 19.10
N SER A 2 6.39 -7.73 19.83
CA SER A 2 5.77 -7.98 21.13
C SER A 2 6.70 -7.47 22.23
N TRP A 3 6.19 -6.64 23.12
CA TRP A 3 6.92 -6.10 24.26
C TRP A 3 6.10 -6.38 25.54
N ASP A 4 6.68 -7.05 26.53
CA ASP A 4 6.02 -7.27 27.83
C ASP A 4 6.25 -6.04 28.72
N LEU A 5 5.54 -4.94 28.42
CA LEU A 5 5.63 -3.72 29.21
C LEU A 5 4.91 -3.87 30.55
N LYS A 6 5.53 -3.37 31.63
CA LYS A 6 5.01 -3.39 33.00
C LYS A 6 4.91 -1.98 33.60
N PRO A 7 3.94 -1.67 34.48
CA PRO A 7 2.78 -2.49 34.80
C PRO A 7 1.93 -2.76 33.56
N ARG A 8 1.22 -3.89 33.55
CA ARG A 8 0.38 -4.23 32.41
C ARG A 8 -0.75 -3.22 32.31
N SER A 9 -0.99 -2.81 31.07
CA SER A 9 -2.16 -2.04 30.68
C SER A 9 -3.45 -2.73 31.16
N GLN A 10 -4.44 -1.92 31.54
CA GLN A 10 -5.77 -2.40 31.92
C GLN A 10 -6.75 -2.43 30.74
N TRP A 11 -6.44 -1.69 29.67
CA TRP A 11 -7.33 -1.53 28.51
C TRP A 11 -6.58 -1.62 27.17
N LEU A 12 -5.44 -0.96 27.02
CA LEU A 12 -4.60 -0.97 25.81
C LEU A 12 -4.06 -2.37 25.48
N ASP A 13 -4.57 -2.95 24.40
CA ASP A 13 -4.08 -4.21 23.83
C ASP A 13 -3.01 -3.97 22.77
N ARG A 14 -3.20 -2.94 21.93
CA ARG A 14 -2.39 -2.76 20.73
C ARG A 14 -2.36 -1.33 20.21
N VAL A 15 -1.23 -0.97 19.61
CA VAL A 15 -1.06 0.28 18.83
C VAL A 15 -0.55 -0.06 17.44
N VAL A 16 -1.17 0.50 16.41
CA VAL A 16 -0.75 0.35 15.00
C VAL A 16 -0.52 1.73 14.40
N PHE A 17 0.69 1.98 13.90
CA PHE A 17 1.00 3.25 13.24
C PHE A 17 0.46 3.26 11.82
N LEU A 18 -0.47 4.17 11.52
CA LEU A 18 -1.00 4.37 10.18
C LEU A 18 -0.08 5.23 9.30
N GLY A 19 0.68 6.12 9.94
CA GLY A 19 1.72 6.92 9.33
C GLY A 19 2.71 7.40 10.39
N THR A 20 3.98 7.56 9.99
CA THR A 20 5.07 8.01 10.89
C THR A 20 5.94 9.10 10.26
N GLY A 21 5.43 9.78 9.24
CA GLY A 21 6.12 10.80 8.47
C GLY A 21 5.46 12.15 8.63
N THR A 22 6.18 13.17 8.18
CA THR A 22 5.77 14.56 8.37
C THR A 22 4.58 14.96 7.51
N SER A 23 4.18 16.22 7.64
CA SER A 23 3.26 16.87 6.73
C SER A 23 3.62 16.76 5.26
N SER A 24 4.85 16.42 4.87
CA SER A 24 5.22 16.18 3.46
C SER A 24 5.18 14.72 3.03
N GLN A 25 5.00 13.77 3.97
CA GLN A 25 5.16 12.33 3.77
C GLN A 25 6.56 11.93 3.27
N VAL A 26 6.84 10.63 3.20
CA VAL A 26 8.06 10.08 2.60
C VAL A 26 7.67 8.94 1.65
N PRO A 27 8.07 8.97 0.37
CA PRO A 27 9.04 9.88 -0.24
C PRO A 27 8.54 11.32 -0.41
N ALA A 28 9.47 12.28 -0.35
CA ALA A 28 9.17 13.67 -0.69
C ALA A 28 9.04 13.83 -2.21
N ILE A 29 7.95 14.45 -2.67
CA ILE A 29 7.65 14.62 -4.11
C ILE A 29 8.82 15.27 -4.84
N SER A 30 9.34 16.39 -4.33
CA SER A 30 10.47 17.11 -4.93
C SER A 30 11.68 16.20 -5.14
N CYS A 31 11.97 15.28 -4.22
CA CYS A 31 13.12 14.39 -4.30
C CYS A 31 12.96 13.30 -5.36
N VAL A 32 11.75 12.77 -5.56
CA VAL A 32 11.49 11.71 -6.55
C VAL A 32 11.22 12.25 -7.96
N THR A 33 10.96 13.55 -8.10
CA THR A 33 10.74 14.22 -9.40
C THR A 33 11.96 14.98 -9.91
N ASP A 34 12.97 15.24 -9.07
CA ASP A 34 14.20 15.95 -9.44
C ASP A 34 15.23 15.05 -10.15
N GLY A 35 15.09 13.72 -10.03
CA GLY A 35 15.94 12.74 -10.70
C GLY A 35 15.53 12.42 -12.14
N ALA A 36 16.32 11.57 -12.82
CA ALA A 36 15.88 10.91 -14.05
C ALA A 36 14.61 10.08 -13.78
N ALA A 37 13.80 9.81 -14.80
CA ALA A 37 12.55 9.08 -14.63
C ALA A 37 12.75 7.78 -13.81
N GLY A 38 12.18 7.74 -12.60
CA GLY A 38 12.29 6.60 -11.69
C GLY A 38 13.48 6.64 -10.70
N THR A 39 14.22 7.75 -10.58
CA THR A 39 15.29 7.91 -9.58
C THR A 39 15.01 9.05 -8.61
N ALA A 40 15.30 8.83 -7.32
CA ALA A 40 15.20 9.84 -6.28
C ALA A 40 16.59 10.41 -5.94
N THR A 41 16.65 11.67 -5.51
CA THR A 41 17.94 12.35 -5.20
C THR A 41 18.53 12.04 -3.82
N CYS A 42 17.76 11.40 -2.92
CA CYS A 42 18.26 10.93 -1.62
C CYS A 42 17.98 9.44 -1.37
N GLU A 43 18.84 8.80 -0.57
CA GLU A 43 18.76 7.37 -0.24
C GLU A 43 17.42 6.99 0.40
N THR A 44 16.91 7.83 1.30
CA THR A 44 15.64 7.61 1.99
C THR A 44 14.46 7.56 1.02
N CYS A 45 14.37 8.51 0.08
CA CYS A 45 13.27 8.54 -0.88
C CYS A 45 13.39 7.43 -1.93
N ALA A 46 14.61 7.13 -2.38
CA ALA A 46 14.87 6.02 -3.28
C ALA A 46 14.40 4.70 -2.65
N ASP A 47 14.68 4.52 -1.36
CA ASP A 47 14.24 3.36 -0.59
C ASP A 47 12.72 3.33 -0.36
N ALA A 48 12.13 4.48 -0.04
CA ALA A 48 10.70 4.65 0.25
C ALA A 48 9.78 4.37 -0.95
N LEU A 49 10.30 4.38 -2.19
CA LEU A 49 9.56 3.95 -3.37
C LEU A 49 9.21 2.45 -3.33
N ARG A 50 9.91 1.65 -2.50
CA ARG A 50 9.58 0.23 -2.29
C ARG A 50 8.36 0.11 -1.36
N PRO A 51 7.29 -0.60 -1.74
CA PRO A 51 6.03 -0.62 -0.95
C PRO A 51 6.16 -1.02 0.53
N ALA A 52 7.12 -1.89 0.86
CA ALA A 52 7.34 -2.42 2.21
C ALA A 52 8.52 -1.75 2.95
N SER A 53 9.09 -0.68 2.40
CA SER A 53 10.18 0.05 3.05
C SER A 53 9.68 0.77 4.32
N LYS A 54 10.48 0.73 5.39
CA LYS A 54 10.26 1.54 6.61
C LYS A 54 10.52 3.04 6.41
N ASN A 55 11.15 3.41 5.29
CA ASN A 55 11.30 4.79 4.86
C ASN A 55 10.06 5.31 4.15
N ARG A 56 9.14 4.44 3.72
CA ARG A 56 7.84 4.88 3.22
C ARG A 56 6.95 5.25 4.40
N ARG A 57 6.53 6.51 4.47
CA ARG A 57 5.85 7.09 5.62
C ARG A 57 4.71 8.01 5.20
N GLY A 58 3.49 7.68 5.62
CA GLY A 58 2.32 8.56 5.56
C GLY A 58 2.40 9.67 6.61
N CYS A 59 1.37 10.52 6.68
CA CYS A 59 1.26 11.53 7.75
C CYS A 59 1.02 10.85 9.09
N THR A 60 1.69 11.37 10.13
CA THR A 60 1.65 10.83 11.49
C THR A 60 0.22 10.57 11.97
N SER A 61 -0.10 9.30 12.26
CA SER A 61 -1.40 8.85 12.74
C SER A 61 -1.29 7.44 13.31
N ALA A 62 -2.15 7.08 14.28
CA ALA A 62 -2.14 5.78 14.91
C ALA A 62 -3.55 5.26 15.26
N MET A 63 -3.73 3.94 15.17
CA MET A 63 -4.85 3.22 15.76
C MET A 63 -4.45 2.70 17.14
N VAL A 64 -5.24 3.03 18.15
CA VAL A 64 -5.08 2.58 19.53
C VAL A 64 -6.25 1.66 19.83
N LEU A 65 -5.92 0.40 20.06
CA LEU A 65 -6.85 -0.70 20.23
C LEU A 65 -6.80 -1.18 21.67
N GLY A 66 -7.97 -1.27 22.28
CA GLY A 66 -8.09 -1.79 23.62
C GLY A 66 -9.43 -2.48 23.83
N SER A 67 -9.47 -3.36 24.82
CA SER A 67 -10.63 -4.18 25.11
C SER A 67 -11.08 -4.00 26.55
N ALA A 68 -12.39 -3.85 26.74
CA ALA A 68 -13.04 -3.96 28.03
C ALA A 68 -14.21 -4.94 27.90
N SER A 69 -14.34 -5.89 28.82
CA SER A 69 -15.44 -6.88 28.82
C SER A 69 -15.61 -7.66 27.48
N ASN A 70 -14.49 -8.01 26.83
CA ASN A 70 -14.42 -8.68 25.51
C ASN A 70 -14.89 -7.86 24.30
N GLU A 71 -15.04 -6.54 24.45
CA GLU A 71 -15.40 -5.65 23.35
C GLU A 71 -14.19 -4.81 22.90
N GLU A 72 -13.77 -4.99 21.64
CA GLU A 72 -12.68 -4.22 21.04
C GLU A 72 -13.14 -2.78 20.74
N THR A 73 -12.28 -1.83 21.10
CA THR A 73 -12.45 -0.39 20.89
C THR A 73 -11.31 0.12 20.02
N CYS A 74 -11.63 0.88 18.97
CA CYS A 74 -10.64 1.52 18.11
C CYS A 74 -10.69 3.05 18.27
N ILE A 75 -9.65 3.62 18.87
CA ILE A 75 -9.41 5.06 18.92
C ILE A 75 -8.38 5.41 17.86
N LEU A 76 -8.74 6.29 16.94
CA LEU A 76 -7.83 6.86 15.95
C LEU A 76 -7.22 8.15 16.50
N ILE A 77 -5.90 8.33 16.40
CA ILE A 77 -5.22 9.60 16.62
C ILE A 77 -4.88 10.18 15.24
N ASP A 78 -5.44 11.36 14.95
CA ASP A 78 -5.39 12.10 13.69
C ASP A 78 -5.91 11.33 12.45
N CYS A 79 -6.48 12.07 11.51
CA CYS A 79 -6.95 11.56 10.21
C CYS A 79 -6.50 12.50 9.09
N GLY A 80 -5.20 12.48 8.82
CA GLY A 80 -4.55 13.30 7.82
C GLY A 80 -4.79 12.90 6.36
N LYS A 81 -4.10 13.59 5.44
CA LYS A 81 -4.17 13.32 4.00
C LYS A 81 -3.76 11.91 3.54
N SER A 82 -3.03 11.15 4.36
CA SER A 82 -2.69 9.75 4.05
C SER A 82 -3.73 8.74 4.57
N PHE A 83 -4.74 9.20 5.31
CA PHE A 83 -5.69 8.35 6.04
C PHE A 83 -6.38 7.33 5.13
N TYR A 84 -6.88 7.72 3.96
CA TYR A 84 -7.51 6.78 3.04
C TYR A 84 -6.57 5.64 2.59
N GLU A 85 -5.34 5.95 2.20
CA GLU A 85 -4.38 4.90 1.80
C GLU A 85 -3.99 4.01 3.00
N SER A 86 -3.70 4.62 4.14
CA SER A 86 -3.31 3.90 5.36
C SER A 86 -4.42 2.98 5.85
N THR A 87 -5.68 3.43 5.82
CA THR A 87 -6.82 2.62 6.27
C THR A 87 -7.04 1.42 5.37
N LEU A 88 -6.98 1.58 4.04
CA LEU A 88 -7.09 0.47 3.09
C LEU A 88 -6.03 -0.62 3.34
N ARG A 89 -4.86 -0.23 3.83
CA ARG A 89 -3.77 -1.16 4.13
C ARG A 89 -3.94 -1.84 5.48
N TYR A 90 -4.22 -1.07 6.53
CA TYR A 90 -4.10 -1.55 7.91
C TYR A 90 -5.42 -2.03 8.50
N PHE A 91 -6.56 -1.39 8.20
CA PHE A 91 -7.85 -1.84 8.77
C PHE A 91 -8.19 -3.29 8.39
N PRO A 92 -8.16 -3.69 7.09
CA PRO A 92 -8.40 -5.07 6.69
C PRO A 92 -7.38 -6.06 7.26
N ALA A 93 -6.10 -5.66 7.31
CA ALA A 93 -5.03 -6.51 7.83
C ALA A 93 -5.19 -6.84 9.31
N HIS A 94 -5.82 -5.94 10.08
CA HIS A 94 -6.11 -6.14 11.50
C HIS A 94 -7.55 -6.60 11.78
N GLY A 95 -8.36 -6.85 10.75
CA GLY A 95 -9.77 -7.26 10.90
C GLY A 95 -10.67 -6.17 11.50
N LEU A 96 -10.22 -4.91 11.46
CA LEU A 96 -10.93 -3.78 12.04
C LEU A 96 -12.01 -3.28 11.09
N ARG A 97 -13.19 -3.01 11.65
CA ARG A 97 -14.33 -2.50 10.88
C ARG A 97 -14.83 -1.16 11.39
N ARG A 98 -14.80 -0.88 12.70
CA ARG A 98 -15.38 0.34 13.30
C ARG A 98 -14.30 1.28 13.80
N ILE A 99 -14.65 2.56 13.90
CA ILE A 99 -13.85 3.60 14.57
C ILE A 99 -14.72 4.16 15.69
N ASP A 100 -14.34 3.93 16.94
CA ASP A 100 -15.13 4.36 18.10
C ASP A 100 -14.88 5.81 18.48
N ALA A 101 -13.68 6.34 18.19
CA ALA A 101 -13.34 7.73 18.39
C ALA A 101 -12.21 8.16 17.45
N VAL A 102 -12.23 9.43 17.03
CA VAL A 102 -11.10 10.12 16.39
C VAL A 102 -10.66 11.25 17.32
N LEU A 103 -9.40 11.27 17.72
CA LEU A 103 -8.80 12.35 18.49
C LEU A 103 -7.92 13.18 17.55
N LEU A 104 -8.25 14.46 17.39
CA LEU A 104 -7.43 15.38 16.61
C LEU A 104 -6.45 16.11 17.53
N THR A 105 -5.17 15.99 17.22
CA THR A 105 -4.09 16.68 17.94
C THR A 105 -4.12 18.17 17.64
N HIS A 106 -4.36 18.55 16.39
CA HIS A 106 -4.41 19.93 15.90
C HIS A 106 -5.03 20.03 14.50
N ALA A 107 -5.08 21.25 13.94
CA ALA A 107 -5.80 21.54 12.71
C ALA A 107 -4.93 21.74 11.44
N HIS A 108 -3.67 21.27 11.43
CA HIS A 108 -2.92 21.28 10.18
C HIS A 108 -3.40 20.19 9.23
N ALA A 109 -3.10 20.40 7.94
CA ALA A 109 -3.59 19.57 6.85
C ALA A 109 -3.24 18.07 6.99
N ASP A 110 -2.07 17.80 7.55
CA ASP A 110 -1.56 16.46 7.83
C ASP A 110 -2.24 15.76 9.01
N ALA A 111 -3.04 16.47 9.81
CA ALA A 111 -3.87 15.90 10.86
C ALA A 111 -5.36 15.78 10.47
N ILE A 112 -5.87 16.66 9.59
CA ILE A 112 -7.33 16.78 9.35
C ILE A 112 -7.81 16.50 7.92
N LEU A 113 -6.94 16.45 6.91
CA LEU A 113 -7.42 16.39 5.51
C LEU A 113 -8.06 15.06 5.09
N GLY A 114 -8.01 14.02 5.94
CA GLY A 114 -8.73 12.76 5.76
C GLY A 114 -10.10 12.71 6.47
N LEU A 115 -10.56 13.79 7.10
CA LEU A 115 -11.87 13.83 7.78
C LEU A 115 -13.03 13.47 6.86
N ASP A 116 -12.98 13.89 5.60
CA ASP A 116 -14.00 13.61 4.61
C ASP A 116 -14.09 12.10 4.26
N ASP A 117 -12.97 11.37 4.35
CA ASP A 117 -12.93 9.92 4.09
C ASP A 117 -13.67 9.09 5.15
N LEU A 118 -13.90 9.65 6.35
CA LEU A 118 -14.71 9.01 7.40
C LEU A 118 -16.16 8.76 6.97
N ARG A 119 -16.63 9.38 5.88
CA ARG A 119 -17.91 9.02 5.25
C ARG A 119 -18.00 7.52 4.93
N SER A 120 -16.87 6.88 4.61
CA SER A 120 -16.83 5.45 4.30
C SER A 120 -17.29 4.55 5.45
N TRP A 121 -17.24 5.05 6.70
CA TRP A 121 -17.74 4.35 7.89
C TRP A 121 -19.22 4.60 8.17
N THR A 122 -19.79 5.69 7.66
CA THR A 122 -21.14 6.14 8.02
C THR A 122 -22.14 6.06 6.88
N MET A 123 -21.66 5.96 5.64
CA MET A 123 -22.45 5.85 4.42
C MET A 123 -23.41 4.65 4.49
N GLY A 124 -24.71 4.95 4.38
CA GLY A 124 -25.79 3.98 4.48
C GLY A 124 -25.91 3.26 5.84
N GLY A 125 -25.18 3.70 6.87
CA GLY A 125 -25.16 3.06 8.19
C GLY A 125 -24.60 1.63 8.21
N VAL A 126 -23.90 1.20 7.14
CA VAL A 126 -23.46 -0.19 6.94
C VAL A 126 -22.39 -0.65 7.95
N ILE A 127 -21.60 0.29 8.47
CA ILE A 127 -20.56 0.03 9.47
C ILE A 127 -20.95 0.64 10.82
N GLN A 128 -21.30 1.93 10.82
CA GLN A 128 -21.79 2.65 11.99
C GLN A 128 -22.67 3.84 11.59
N GLU A 129 -23.48 4.32 12.53
CA GLU A 129 -24.37 5.47 12.28
C GLU A 129 -23.61 6.79 12.25
N HIS A 130 -22.58 6.92 13.09
CA HIS A 130 -21.73 8.11 13.18
C HIS A 130 -20.33 7.75 13.65
N VAL A 131 -19.37 8.66 13.46
CA VAL A 131 -18.04 8.62 14.09
C VAL A 131 -17.93 9.82 15.04
N ASP A 132 -17.50 9.56 16.28
CA ASP A 132 -17.24 10.62 17.26
C ASP A 132 -15.84 11.21 17.07
N VAL A 133 -15.75 12.54 16.93
CA VAL A 133 -14.51 13.28 16.70
C VAL A 133 -14.29 14.28 17.85
N TYR A 134 -13.14 14.18 18.50
CA TYR A 134 -12.76 14.97 19.67
C TYR A 134 -11.63 15.92 19.30
N LEU A 135 -11.83 17.21 19.55
CA LEU A 135 -10.93 18.28 19.13
C LEU A 135 -11.11 19.53 20.01
N THR A 136 -10.10 20.40 20.06
CA THR A 136 -10.23 21.68 20.75
C THR A 136 -11.16 22.64 20.01
N GLN A 137 -11.63 23.69 20.69
CA GLN A 137 -12.44 24.73 20.03
C GLN A 137 -11.69 25.40 18.87
N GLU A 138 -10.39 25.69 19.05
CA GLU A 138 -9.55 26.26 18.00
C GLU A 138 -9.44 25.34 16.78
N CYS A 139 -9.29 24.03 17.02
CA CYS A 139 -9.27 23.05 15.94
C CYS A 139 -10.62 23.00 15.22
N MET A 140 -11.73 23.00 15.96
CA MET A 140 -13.08 23.03 15.39
C MET A 140 -13.33 24.25 14.53
N ASP A 141 -12.84 25.42 14.94
CA ASP A 141 -13.00 26.65 14.17
C ASP A 141 -12.29 26.53 12.82
N THR A 142 -11.09 25.95 12.78
CA THR A 142 -10.39 25.67 11.52
C THR A 142 -11.14 24.63 10.68
N VAL A 143 -11.56 23.51 11.28
CA VAL A 143 -12.32 22.44 10.61
C VAL A 143 -13.60 22.99 9.98
N ARG A 144 -14.33 23.87 10.67
CA ARG A 144 -15.54 24.51 10.14
C ARG A 144 -15.28 25.32 8.87
N HIS A 145 -14.13 25.99 8.78
CA HIS A 145 -13.75 26.73 7.57
C HIS A 145 -13.28 25.80 6.46
N THR A 146 -12.54 24.73 6.78
CA THR A 146 -12.00 23.79 5.80
C THR A 146 -13.07 22.86 5.22
N PHE A 147 -14.00 22.38 6.06
CA PHE A 147 -15.03 21.39 5.72
C PHE A 147 -16.43 21.85 6.14
N PRO A 148 -16.94 22.98 5.61
CA PRO A 148 -18.22 23.53 6.04
C PRO A 148 -19.38 22.53 5.92
N TYR A 149 -19.36 21.67 4.90
CA TYR A 149 -20.37 20.65 4.64
C TYR A 149 -20.36 19.47 5.65
N LEU A 150 -19.25 19.22 6.36
CA LEU A 150 -19.20 18.23 7.44
C LEU A 150 -19.84 18.75 8.74
N ILE A 151 -20.06 20.07 8.82
CA ILE A 151 -20.61 20.75 10.00
C ILE A 151 -22.06 21.16 9.76
N ASP A 152 -22.33 21.82 8.64
CA ASP A 152 -23.62 22.38 8.32
C ASP A 152 -24.18 21.78 7.02
N LYS A 153 -25.31 21.08 7.17
CA LYS A 153 -25.98 20.38 6.07
C LYS A 153 -26.50 21.34 4.98
N SER A 154 -26.62 22.64 5.25
CA SER A 154 -27.02 23.62 4.22
C SER A 154 -25.98 23.77 3.10
N PHE A 155 -24.74 23.35 3.32
CA PHE A 155 -23.68 23.38 2.31
C PHE A 155 -23.66 22.13 1.42
N ILE A 156 -24.60 21.18 1.61
CA ILE A 156 -24.70 19.95 0.82
C ILE A 156 -25.47 20.22 -0.48
N THR A 157 -24.90 19.83 -1.62
CA THR A 157 -25.46 20.08 -2.96
C THR A 157 -26.53 19.08 -3.41
N GLY A 158 -26.97 18.20 -2.51
CA GLY A 158 -28.07 17.25 -2.73
C GLY A 158 -27.70 15.93 -3.43
N GLY A 159 -26.45 15.72 -3.84
CA GLY A 159 -26.02 14.52 -4.59
C GLY A 159 -24.85 13.72 -4.01
N GLY A 160 -24.24 14.14 -2.90
CA GLY A 160 -23.08 13.48 -2.30
C GLY A 160 -23.37 12.87 -0.93
N ASP A 161 -22.85 11.67 -0.68
CA ASP A 161 -22.85 11.04 0.65
C ASP A 161 -21.83 11.77 1.54
N VAL A 162 -22.33 12.45 2.58
CA VAL A 162 -21.52 13.19 3.55
C VAL A 162 -21.38 12.38 4.83
N GLY A 163 -20.19 12.38 5.43
CA GLY A 163 -19.94 11.64 6.66
C GLY A 163 -20.78 12.13 7.83
N ALA A 164 -21.38 11.19 8.58
CA ALA A 164 -22.10 11.50 9.81
C ALA A 164 -21.11 11.60 10.99
N LEU A 165 -20.62 12.80 11.27
CA LEU A 165 -19.65 13.03 12.34
C LEU A 165 -20.31 13.71 13.55
N ARG A 166 -19.96 13.26 14.76
CA ARG A 166 -20.36 13.90 16.02
C ARG A 166 -19.15 14.61 16.63
N TRP A 167 -19.25 15.93 16.73
CA TRP A 167 -18.16 16.79 17.19
C TRP A 167 -18.21 16.98 18.70
N HIS A 168 -17.10 16.71 19.38
CA HIS A 168 -16.93 16.86 20.82
C HIS A 168 -15.80 17.84 21.11
N ILE A 169 -16.15 18.99 21.70
CA ILE A 169 -15.16 19.98 22.09
C ILE A 169 -14.51 19.56 23.40
N ILE A 170 -13.19 19.38 23.37
CA ILE A 170 -12.38 19.03 24.54
C ILE A 170 -11.52 20.21 24.98
N THR A 171 -11.11 20.21 26.24
CA THR A 171 -10.16 21.18 26.78
C THR A 171 -8.79 20.55 26.98
N ALA A 172 -7.74 21.38 27.03
CA ALA A 172 -6.36 20.91 27.17
C ALA A 172 -5.99 20.53 28.62
N ASP A 173 -6.83 20.89 29.59
CA ASP A 173 -6.54 20.85 31.02
C ASP A 173 -7.28 19.75 31.78
N ALA A 174 -8.34 19.17 31.21
CA ALA A 174 -9.18 18.20 31.89
C ALA A 174 -9.24 16.85 31.15
N PRO A 175 -9.21 15.71 31.88
CA PRO A 175 -9.46 14.41 31.27
C PRO A 175 -10.89 14.30 30.74
N PHE A 176 -11.07 13.45 29.74
CA PHE A 176 -12.37 13.18 29.11
C PHE A 176 -12.49 11.69 28.79
N SER A 177 -13.69 11.25 28.44
CA SER A 177 -13.96 9.86 28.05
C SER A 177 -14.38 9.80 26.59
N VAL A 178 -13.92 8.77 25.86
CA VAL A 178 -14.15 8.66 24.42
C VAL A 178 -14.80 7.35 24.01
N GLY A 179 -15.59 7.45 22.93
CA GLY A 179 -16.26 6.33 22.29
C GLY A 179 -17.32 5.66 23.18
N ARG A 180 -17.96 4.61 22.64
CA ARG A 180 -19.06 3.90 23.31
C ARG A 180 -18.71 3.26 24.66
N TYR A 181 -17.42 3.04 24.92
CA TYR A 181 -16.92 2.40 26.14
C TYR A 181 -16.30 3.38 27.13
N GLN A 182 -16.44 4.69 26.89
CA GLN A 182 -16.03 5.75 27.82
C GLN A 182 -14.56 5.68 28.24
N VAL A 183 -13.66 5.35 27.31
CA VAL A 183 -12.23 5.18 27.58
C VAL A 183 -11.63 6.50 28.07
N PRO A 184 -10.97 6.54 29.25
CA PRO A 184 -10.40 7.77 29.78
C PRO A 184 -9.17 8.20 28.98
N VAL A 185 -9.15 9.48 28.60
CA VAL A 185 -8.07 10.13 27.87
C VAL A 185 -7.66 11.39 28.62
N MET A 186 -6.35 11.56 28.82
CA MET A 186 -5.76 12.76 29.41
C MET A 186 -5.07 13.58 28.31
N PRO A 187 -5.55 14.81 28.02
CA PRO A 187 -4.86 15.71 27.11
C PRO A 187 -3.49 16.14 27.66
N LEU A 188 -2.53 16.25 26.77
CA LEU A 188 -1.16 16.71 27.03
C LEU A 188 -0.92 17.98 26.18
N PRO A 189 -1.01 19.19 26.75
CA PRO A 189 -0.75 20.42 25.99
C PRO A 189 0.67 20.45 25.42
N VAL A 190 0.80 20.86 24.15
CA VAL A 190 2.08 20.93 23.44
C VAL A 190 2.17 22.21 22.63
N GLU A 191 3.18 23.04 22.90
CA GLU A 191 3.48 24.19 22.04
C GLU A 191 4.05 23.72 20.70
N HIS A 192 3.40 23.97 19.57
CA HIS A 192 3.77 23.57 18.20
C HIS A 192 4.19 24.73 17.30
N GLY A 193 5.17 25.50 17.81
CA GLY A 193 5.73 26.66 17.14
C GLY A 193 4.85 27.90 17.31
N PHE A 194 5.00 28.87 16.40
CA PHE A 194 4.34 30.16 16.52
C PHE A 194 3.59 30.52 15.23
N ALA A 195 2.35 30.99 15.38
CA ALA A 195 1.45 31.33 14.28
C ALA A 195 0.89 32.76 14.39
N GLY A 196 0.41 33.26 13.25
CA GLY A 196 -0.17 34.60 13.13
C GLY A 196 0.84 35.74 13.08
N LYS A 197 0.35 36.96 12.83
CA LYS A 197 1.18 38.18 12.75
C LYS A 197 1.89 38.50 14.07
N ASP A 198 1.24 38.15 15.19
CA ASP A 198 1.74 38.41 16.54
C ASP A 198 2.67 37.29 17.06
N LYS A 199 2.94 36.25 16.24
CA LYS A 199 3.74 35.07 16.62
C LYS A 199 3.29 34.47 17.96
N LYS A 200 1.99 34.19 18.10
CA LYS A 200 1.48 33.51 19.29
C LYS A 200 1.85 32.02 19.22
N PRO A 201 2.11 31.36 20.36
CA PRO A 201 2.25 29.91 20.42
C PRO A 201 1.05 29.24 19.75
N PHE A 202 1.31 28.29 18.86
CA PHE A 202 0.28 27.45 18.29
C PHE A 202 0.16 26.19 19.15
N GLU A 203 -0.95 26.01 19.83
CA GLU A 203 -1.13 24.92 20.78
C GLU A 203 -1.67 23.66 20.07
N CYS A 204 -1.01 22.54 20.32
CA CYS A 204 -1.44 21.20 19.94
C CYS A 204 -1.74 20.36 21.19
N LEU A 205 -2.38 19.20 20.97
CA LEU A 205 -2.56 18.19 22.00
C LEU A 205 -1.79 16.92 21.67
N GLY A 206 -1.04 16.42 22.63
CA GLY A 206 -0.79 15.00 22.81
C GLY A 206 -1.90 14.35 23.64
N PHE A 207 -1.86 13.02 23.73
CA PHE A 207 -2.85 12.25 24.48
C PHE A 207 -2.17 11.15 25.28
N ARG A 208 -2.56 11.02 26.55
CA ARG A 208 -2.35 9.80 27.31
C ARG A 208 -3.62 8.97 27.30
N ILE A 209 -3.50 7.72 26.87
CA ILE A 209 -4.56 6.73 26.81
C ILE A 209 -4.04 5.49 27.54
N ASP A 210 -4.64 5.20 28.70
CA ASP A 210 -4.21 4.12 29.60
C ASP A 210 -2.69 4.19 29.90
N SER A 211 -1.91 3.19 29.47
CA SER A 211 -0.46 3.10 29.68
C SER A 211 0.38 3.65 28.52
N MET A 212 -0.23 4.34 27.56
CA MET A 212 0.46 4.99 26.45
C MET A 212 0.35 6.52 26.54
N SER A 213 1.45 7.23 26.29
CA SER A 213 1.45 8.66 26.00
C SER A 213 1.95 8.92 24.58
N TYR A 214 1.29 9.83 23.88
CA TYR A 214 1.56 10.17 22.48
C TYR A 214 1.78 11.68 22.31
N HIS A 215 2.76 12.03 21.48
CA HIS A 215 3.34 13.36 21.19
C HIS A 215 4.42 13.81 22.20
N ARG A 216 5.28 14.80 21.88
CA ARG A 216 6.22 15.38 22.85
C ARG A 216 5.55 15.84 24.13
N ILE A 217 6.31 15.71 25.21
CA ILE A 217 5.91 16.07 26.55
C ILE A 217 6.87 17.17 27.04
N PRO A 218 6.46 18.45 26.99
CA PRO A 218 7.24 19.51 27.63
C PRO A 218 7.31 19.31 29.15
N ALA A 219 8.31 19.90 29.80
CA ALA A 219 8.60 19.71 31.22
C ALA A 219 7.37 19.92 32.14
N ASN A 220 6.51 20.89 31.81
CA ASN A 220 5.30 21.23 32.54
C ASN A 220 4.17 20.17 32.45
N THR A 221 4.28 19.18 31.56
CA THR A 221 3.30 18.11 31.37
C THR A 221 3.81 16.72 31.76
N MET A 222 5.08 16.60 32.18
CA MET A 222 5.71 15.32 32.54
C MET A 222 4.94 14.56 33.63
N GLN A 223 4.38 15.25 34.63
CA GLN A 223 3.59 14.58 35.67
C GLN A 223 2.31 13.92 35.13
N ARG A 224 1.73 14.44 34.04
CA ARG A 224 0.49 13.89 33.44
C ARG A 224 0.71 12.51 32.81
N ILE A 225 1.96 12.17 32.49
CA ILE A 225 2.31 10.90 31.86
C ILE A 225 2.78 9.83 32.84
N ALA A 226 2.76 10.11 34.14
CA ALA A 226 3.11 9.14 35.17
C ALA A 226 2.30 7.85 35.03
N GLY A 227 3.00 6.72 34.92
CA GLY A 227 2.39 5.40 34.68
C GLY A 227 2.25 5.02 33.20
N SER A 228 2.69 5.86 32.26
CA SER A 228 2.86 5.45 30.87
C SER A 228 4.06 4.53 30.71
N THR A 229 3.83 3.34 30.17
CA THR A 229 4.87 2.37 29.84
C THR A 229 5.35 2.51 28.41
N LEU A 230 4.50 3.02 27.51
CA LEU A 230 4.82 3.33 26.12
C LEU A 230 4.81 4.85 25.91
N TYR A 231 5.92 5.40 25.42
CA TYR A 231 6.03 6.80 25.03
C TYR A 231 6.24 6.92 23.52
N ILE A 232 5.36 7.63 22.84
CA ILE A 232 5.47 7.91 21.40
C ILE A 232 5.73 9.41 21.24
N VAL A 233 6.86 9.78 20.66
CA VAL A 233 7.38 11.17 20.65
C VAL A 233 7.70 11.64 19.24
N ASP A 234 7.48 12.92 18.93
CA ASP A 234 7.94 13.50 17.65
C ASP A 234 9.47 13.64 17.63
N GLY A 235 10.07 13.37 16.47
CA GLY A 235 11.51 13.56 16.25
C GLY A 235 11.79 13.81 14.78
N LEU A 236 11.51 15.03 14.33
CA LEU A 236 11.39 15.41 12.92
C LEU A 236 12.59 15.01 12.06
N LYS A 237 13.77 15.40 12.54
CA LYS A 237 15.06 15.26 11.87
C LYS A 237 16.19 15.46 12.88
N LEU A 238 17.44 15.30 12.44
CA LEU A 238 18.61 15.46 13.31
C LEU A 238 18.84 16.93 13.72
N SER A 239 18.66 17.89 12.82
CA SER A 239 18.78 19.32 13.14
C SER A 239 17.54 19.87 13.83
N ARG A 240 17.75 20.92 14.62
CA ARG A 240 16.68 21.64 15.32
C ARG A 240 15.58 22.16 14.38
N HIS A 241 14.36 22.21 14.88
CA HIS A 241 13.21 22.79 14.22
C HIS A 241 12.38 23.64 15.20
N ALA A 242 11.66 24.63 14.70
CA ALA A 242 10.89 25.55 15.54
C ALA A 242 9.64 24.89 16.15
N SER A 243 8.94 24.06 15.38
CA SER A 243 7.67 23.44 15.77
C SER A 243 7.77 21.97 16.18
N HIS A 244 8.93 21.33 16.01
CA HIS A 244 9.10 19.89 16.23
C HIS A 244 10.38 19.62 17.04
N PHE A 245 10.37 18.58 17.86
CA PHE A 245 11.62 18.08 18.43
C PHE A 245 12.52 17.55 17.32
N SER A 246 13.83 17.81 17.48
CA SER A 246 14.85 17.03 16.79
C SER A 246 14.94 15.63 17.41
N ILE A 247 15.54 14.69 16.69
CA ILE A 247 15.81 13.35 17.25
C ILE A 247 16.70 13.44 18.51
N PRO A 248 17.77 14.27 18.56
CA PRO A 248 18.49 14.53 19.81
C PRO A 248 17.60 15.01 20.97
N GLN A 249 16.65 15.92 20.74
CA GLN A 249 15.70 16.39 21.77
C GLN A 249 14.76 15.26 22.22
N ALA A 250 14.28 14.43 21.30
CA ALA A 250 13.44 13.27 21.63
C ALA A 250 14.20 12.25 22.52
N ILE A 251 15.49 12.02 22.26
CA ILE A 251 16.34 11.17 23.11
C ILE A 251 16.45 11.77 24.52
N VAL A 252 16.77 13.06 24.63
CA VAL A 252 16.87 13.74 25.94
C VAL A 252 15.56 13.63 26.71
N SER A 253 14.44 13.94 26.06
CA SER A 253 13.11 13.78 26.65
C SER A 253 12.88 12.36 27.16
N SER A 254 13.22 11.32 26.38
CA SER A 254 13.09 9.93 26.83
C SER A 254 13.96 9.59 28.03
N VAL A 255 15.18 10.15 28.10
CA VAL A 255 16.12 9.88 29.19
C VAL A 255 15.68 10.57 30.47
N GLU A 256 15.24 11.83 30.39
CA GLU A 256 14.73 12.60 31.53
C GLU A 256 13.48 11.95 32.15
N LEU A 257 12.62 11.34 31.33
CA LEU A 257 11.48 10.56 31.81
C LEU A 257 11.89 9.30 32.59
N GLY A 258 13.15 8.86 32.49
CA GLY A 258 13.72 7.81 33.32
C GLY A 258 13.77 8.15 34.81
N ALA A 259 13.66 9.43 35.18
CA ALA A 259 13.63 9.90 36.56
C ALA A 259 12.24 9.84 37.22
N LEU A 260 11.20 9.41 36.49
CA LEU A 260 9.87 9.21 37.06
C LEU A 260 9.82 7.95 37.94
N ASP A 261 8.92 7.93 38.93
CA ASP A 261 8.68 6.75 39.77
C ASP A 261 8.33 5.50 38.92
N ILE A 262 7.60 5.72 37.84
CA ILE A 262 7.27 4.70 36.83
C ILE A 262 7.64 5.29 35.46
N PRO A 263 8.86 5.05 34.96
CA PRO A 263 9.32 5.58 33.69
C PRO A 263 8.74 4.75 32.52
N PRO A 264 8.63 5.34 31.32
CA PRO A 264 8.36 4.58 30.10
C PRO A 264 9.39 3.46 29.91
N GLN A 265 8.91 2.29 29.51
CA GLN A 265 9.73 1.11 29.23
C GLN A 265 10.06 0.95 27.74
N LEU A 266 9.42 1.75 26.89
CA LEU A 266 9.68 1.80 25.46
C LEU A 266 9.36 3.20 24.95
N THR A 267 10.29 3.78 24.20
CA THR A 267 10.08 5.03 23.47
C THR A 267 10.12 4.76 21.96
N LEU A 268 9.11 5.27 21.24
CA LEU A 268 9.03 5.24 19.78
C LEU A 268 9.05 6.66 19.22
N ILE A 269 10.03 6.95 18.36
CA ILE A 269 10.17 8.25 17.69
C ILE A 269 9.41 8.22 16.37
N THR A 270 8.48 9.15 16.18
CA THR A 270 7.66 9.30 14.96
C THR A 270 7.89 10.66 14.28
N ASP A 271 7.08 10.96 13.26
CA ASP A 271 7.11 12.23 12.52
C ASP A 271 8.41 12.47 11.73
N LEU A 272 8.94 11.42 11.11
CA LEU A 272 10.29 11.40 10.54
C LEU A 272 10.32 11.92 9.09
N THR A 273 11.13 12.95 8.81
CA THR A 273 11.35 13.47 7.44
C THR A 273 12.14 12.51 6.55
N HIS A 274 12.16 12.79 5.24
CA HIS A 274 13.04 12.10 4.29
C HIS A 274 14.55 12.34 4.51
N ARG A 275 14.93 13.26 5.42
CA ARG A 275 16.33 13.45 5.83
C ARG A 275 16.77 12.40 6.87
N THR A 276 15.85 11.58 7.33
CA THR A 276 16.11 10.51 8.30
C THR A 276 15.93 9.15 7.63
N GLU A 277 17.03 8.52 7.23
CA GLU A 277 17.05 7.15 6.71
C GLU A 277 16.90 6.16 7.88
N HIS A 278 15.81 5.39 7.88
CA HIS A 278 15.37 4.58 9.00
C HIS A 278 16.46 3.63 9.49
N TYR A 279 17.05 2.81 8.62
CA TYR A 279 17.94 1.74 9.06
C TYR A 279 19.27 2.26 9.61
N LYS A 280 19.81 3.32 8.99
CA LYS A 280 21.04 4.00 9.40
C LYS A 280 20.83 4.76 10.70
N THR A 281 19.79 5.58 10.77
CA THR A 281 19.50 6.36 11.98
C THR A 281 19.14 5.45 13.15
N GLU A 282 18.40 4.36 12.93
CA GLU A 282 18.12 3.35 13.95
C GLU A 282 19.42 2.76 14.53
N ARG A 283 20.39 2.39 13.69
CA ARG A 283 21.69 1.89 14.18
C ARG A 283 22.44 2.92 15.01
N GLN A 284 22.45 4.18 14.57
CA GLN A 284 23.14 5.25 15.30
C GLN A 284 22.43 5.56 16.62
N LEU A 285 21.11 5.57 16.64
CA LEU A 285 20.29 5.68 17.84
C LEU A 285 20.65 4.60 18.85
N GLN A 286 20.73 3.32 18.44
CA GLN A 286 21.14 2.25 19.34
C GLN A 286 22.56 2.44 19.88
N THR A 287 23.50 3.00 19.11
CA THR A 287 24.84 3.35 19.62
C THR A 287 24.77 4.38 20.75
N VAL A 288 23.89 5.37 20.64
CA VAL A 288 23.70 6.41 21.67
C VAL A 288 23.06 5.82 22.92
N VAL A 289 21.98 5.05 22.76
CA VAL A 289 21.27 4.40 23.88
C VAL A 289 22.22 3.49 24.65
N HIS A 290 23.02 2.67 23.97
CA HIS A 290 24.02 1.83 24.64
C HIS A 290 25.11 2.61 25.37
N ALA A 291 25.53 3.77 24.84
CA ALA A 291 26.53 4.60 25.51
C ALA A 291 25.98 5.23 26.80
N LEU A 292 24.73 5.69 26.77
CA LEU A 292 24.03 6.20 27.94
C LEU A 292 23.86 5.10 29.00
N ASP A 293 23.44 3.91 28.59
CA ASP A 293 23.27 2.76 29.47
C ASP A 293 24.59 2.31 30.13
N ALA A 294 25.67 2.23 29.34
CA ALA A 294 26.99 1.89 29.85
C ALA A 294 27.51 2.90 30.88
N TYR A 295 27.18 4.19 30.72
CA TYR A 295 27.53 5.21 31.69
C TYR A 295 26.81 5.01 33.02
N LEU A 296 25.50 4.75 33.00
CA LEU A 296 24.73 4.47 34.22
C LEU A 296 25.21 3.20 34.92
N ALA A 297 25.53 2.15 34.17
CA ALA A 297 26.11 0.93 34.73
C ALA A 297 27.46 1.17 35.43
N ALA A 298 28.25 2.14 34.95
CA ALA A 298 29.53 2.52 35.56
C ALA A 298 29.38 3.52 36.73
N HIS A 299 28.25 4.21 36.83
CA HIS A 299 27.97 5.26 37.81
C HIS A 299 26.61 5.03 38.48
N PRO A 300 26.47 4.00 39.34
CA PRO A 300 25.17 3.61 39.92
C PRO A 300 24.56 4.68 40.83
N ASP A 301 25.37 5.61 41.36
CA ASP A 301 24.93 6.71 42.22
C ASP A 301 24.56 7.99 41.44
N THR A 302 24.33 7.87 40.12
CA THR A 302 23.96 9.00 39.26
C THR A 302 22.61 9.58 39.67
N ASP A 303 22.55 10.89 39.90
CA ASP A 303 21.28 11.59 40.11
C ASP A 303 20.51 11.68 38.79
N MET A 304 19.44 10.88 38.67
CA MET A 304 18.60 10.82 37.48
C MET A 304 17.85 12.13 37.20
N HIS A 305 17.71 13.03 38.17
CA HIS A 305 17.11 14.35 37.98
C HIS A 305 18.10 15.40 37.48
N SER A 306 19.40 15.09 37.47
CA SER A 306 20.44 15.94 36.91
C SER A 306 20.62 15.68 35.40
N PRO A 307 21.20 16.63 34.64
CA PRO A 307 21.56 16.40 33.23
C PRO A 307 22.79 15.48 33.09
N TRP A 308 22.81 14.33 33.76
CA TRP A 308 23.95 13.39 33.78
C TRP A 308 24.35 12.90 32.37
N TRP A 309 23.37 12.84 31.45
CA TRP A 309 23.60 12.44 30.06
C TRP A 309 24.63 13.36 29.37
N GLU A 310 24.87 14.56 29.89
CA GLU A 310 25.72 15.60 29.31
C GLU A 310 27.20 15.19 29.30
N HIS A 311 27.57 14.23 30.16
CA HIS A 311 28.88 13.59 30.18
C HIS A 311 29.12 12.63 28.99
N VAL A 312 28.05 12.08 28.43
CA VAL A 312 28.09 11.03 27.40
C VAL A 312 27.58 11.53 26.05
N TRP A 313 26.67 12.49 26.07
CA TRP A 313 25.88 12.94 24.95
C TRP A 313 25.81 14.46 24.91
N ASP A 314 25.84 15.04 23.72
CA ASP A 314 25.74 16.48 23.49
C ASP A 314 24.64 16.74 22.46
N PRO A 315 23.39 16.99 22.89
CA PRO A 315 22.28 17.13 21.96
C PRO A 315 22.50 18.30 21.01
N ASP A 316 22.97 19.45 21.49
CA ASP A 316 23.17 20.65 20.67
C ASP A 316 24.29 20.47 19.62
N SER A 317 25.37 19.80 19.98
CA SER A 317 26.44 19.45 19.03
C SER A 317 25.95 18.48 17.97
N ASN A 318 25.14 17.47 18.36
CA ASN A 318 24.54 16.51 17.45
C ASN A 318 23.53 17.16 16.50
N GLU A 319 22.74 18.12 16.98
CA GLU A 319 21.83 18.93 16.14
C GLU A 319 22.60 19.75 15.11
N ARG A 320 23.65 20.47 15.54
CA ARG A 320 24.48 21.31 14.63
C ARG A 320 25.21 20.49 13.58
N LYS A 321 25.66 19.29 13.94
CA LYS A 321 26.41 18.39 13.05
C LYS A 321 25.51 17.43 12.28
N GLU A 322 24.20 17.47 12.52
CA GLU A 322 23.21 16.52 11.97
C GLU A 322 23.66 15.06 12.09
N MET A 323 24.04 14.63 13.29
CA MET A 323 24.50 13.26 13.56
C MET A 323 23.90 12.71 14.85
N LEU A 324 24.06 11.40 15.05
CA LEU A 324 23.87 10.76 16.35
C LEU A 324 25.16 10.05 16.75
N ALA A 325 25.95 10.70 17.59
CA ALA A 325 27.21 10.17 18.11
C ALA A 325 27.44 10.56 19.59
N PRO A 326 27.77 9.60 20.48
CA PRO A 326 28.18 9.91 21.85
C PRO A 326 29.51 10.68 21.87
N ARG A 327 29.77 11.43 22.95
CA ARG A 327 31.01 12.19 23.20
C ARG A 327 32.25 11.28 23.25
N GLN A 328 32.08 10.04 23.72
CA GLN A 328 33.13 9.02 23.78
C GLN A 328 32.59 7.67 23.31
N SER A 329 33.45 6.83 22.74
CA SER A 329 33.10 5.45 22.38
C SER A 329 32.97 4.63 23.66
N ALA A 330 31.75 4.39 24.12
CA ALA A 330 31.49 3.46 25.21
C ALA A 330 31.63 2.00 24.73
N ALA A 331 32.18 1.13 25.58
CA ALA A 331 32.12 -0.30 25.33
C ALA A 331 30.65 -0.75 25.35
N ILE A 332 30.27 -1.62 24.41
CA ILE A 332 28.91 -2.13 24.33
C ILE A 332 28.68 -3.07 25.53
N PRO A 333 27.69 -2.81 26.40
CA PRO A 333 27.39 -3.71 27.51
C PRO A 333 26.95 -5.08 26.96
N PRO A 334 27.31 -6.19 27.63
CA PRO A 334 26.90 -7.51 27.18
C PRO A 334 25.38 -7.65 27.21
N LYS A 335 24.80 -8.28 26.18
CA LYS A 335 23.33 -8.46 25.99
C LYS A 335 22.59 -9.11 27.18
N THR A 336 23.31 -9.72 28.10
CA THR A 336 22.76 -10.42 29.27
C THR A 336 22.55 -9.50 30.47
N GLN A 337 23.01 -8.25 30.44
CA GLN A 337 22.76 -7.28 31.50
C GLN A 337 21.43 -6.56 31.29
N PRO A 338 20.65 -6.32 32.36
CA PRO A 338 19.47 -5.46 32.29
C PRO A 338 19.91 -4.03 31.96
N MET A 339 19.25 -3.40 30.98
CA MET A 339 19.48 -1.99 30.65
C MET A 339 18.78 -1.09 31.67
N HIS A 340 19.46 -0.04 32.11
CA HIS A 340 18.94 1.07 32.90
C HIS A 340 18.14 2.05 32.03
N ILE A 341 18.56 2.25 30.77
CA ILE A 341 17.83 3.07 29.81
C ILE A 341 16.82 2.22 29.05
N ALA A 342 15.56 2.67 29.06
CA ALA A 342 14.51 2.05 28.25
C ALA A 342 14.86 2.08 26.75
N PRO A 343 14.57 1.02 25.99
CA PRO A 343 14.76 1.00 24.54
C PRO A 343 14.10 2.20 23.85
N ILE A 344 14.84 2.83 22.94
CA ILE A 344 14.36 3.90 22.08
C ILE A 344 14.48 3.44 20.63
N HIS A 345 13.40 3.47 19.86
CA HIS A 345 13.36 3.02 18.47
C HIS A 345 12.67 4.03 17.56
N LEU A 346 13.01 4.02 16.28
CA LEU A 346 12.25 4.73 15.26
C LEU A 346 10.98 3.96 14.91
N ALA A 347 9.85 4.67 14.87
CA ALA A 347 8.59 4.14 14.35
C ALA A 347 8.64 4.02 12.81
N PHE A 348 7.76 3.20 12.26
CA PHE A 348 7.52 3.08 10.83
C PHE A 348 6.06 2.68 10.58
N ASP A 349 5.51 3.02 9.41
CA ASP A 349 4.14 2.68 9.05
C ASP A 349 3.89 1.16 9.16
N GLY A 350 2.80 0.78 9.80
CA GLY A 350 2.45 -0.62 10.08
C GLY A 350 3.23 -1.24 11.24
N LEU A 351 4.07 -0.49 11.96
CA LEU A 351 4.61 -0.95 13.24
C LEU A 351 3.45 -1.23 14.18
N GLU A 352 3.36 -2.48 14.62
CA GLU A 352 2.40 -2.94 15.62
C GLU A 352 3.12 -3.17 16.95
N PHE A 353 2.54 -2.61 18.01
CA PHE A 353 2.86 -2.89 19.39
C PHE A 353 1.69 -3.64 20.02
N THR A 354 1.95 -4.73 20.74
CA THR A 354 0.93 -5.50 21.46
C THR A 354 1.36 -5.63 22.92
N THR A 355 0.46 -5.33 23.86
CA THR A 355 0.67 -5.66 25.27
C THR A 355 0.43 -7.15 25.45
N LEU A 356 1.35 -7.85 26.13
CA LEU A 356 1.12 -9.24 26.50
C LEU A 356 0.11 -9.27 27.66
N ALA A 357 -1.17 -9.03 27.36
CA ALA A 357 -2.23 -9.48 28.24
C ALA A 357 -2.07 -11.00 28.39
N ALA A 358 -2.07 -11.49 29.63
CA ALA A 358 -2.02 -12.91 29.88
C ALA A 358 -3.15 -13.57 29.08
N ILE A 359 -2.78 -14.29 28.02
CA ILE A 359 -3.59 -15.38 27.53
C ILE A 359 -3.76 -16.25 28.77
N SER A 360 -4.92 -16.17 29.41
CA SER A 360 -5.30 -17.16 30.40
C SER A 360 -5.27 -18.48 29.65
N MET A 361 -4.18 -19.23 29.84
CA MET A 361 -4.08 -20.62 29.45
C MET A 361 -5.09 -21.37 30.32
N GLY A 362 -6.34 -21.33 29.91
CA GLY A 362 -7.43 -22.06 30.51
C GLY A 362 -8.33 -22.52 29.37
N LEU A 363 -8.13 -23.78 28.93
CA LEU A 363 -8.94 -24.51 27.94
C LEU A 363 -8.67 -24.22 26.45
N ALA A 364 -7.44 -24.37 25.95
CA ALA A 364 -7.26 -24.50 24.49
C ALA A 364 -6.06 -25.34 24.01
N ILE A 365 -5.36 -26.09 24.87
CA ILE A 365 -4.23 -26.92 24.39
C ILE A 365 -4.69 -28.03 23.41
N PRO A 366 -5.83 -28.72 23.61
CA PRO A 366 -6.30 -29.70 22.63
C PRO A 366 -6.75 -29.04 21.31
N ALA A 367 -7.38 -27.86 21.38
CA ALA A 367 -7.88 -27.14 20.21
C ALA A 367 -6.73 -26.57 19.37
N ILE A 368 -5.74 -25.95 19.99
CA ILE A 368 -4.59 -25.34 19.29
C ILE A 368 -3.73 -26.41 18.62
N VAL A 369 -3.47 -27.55 19.28
CA VAL A 369 -2.72 -28.67 18.67
C VAL A 369 -3.49 -29.28 17.49
N THR A 370 -4.81 -29.42 17.62
CA THR A 370 -5.67 -29.94 16.54
C THR A 370 -5.75 -28.94 15.38
N THR A 371 -5.89 -27.64 15.64
CA THR A 371 -5.92 -26.60 14.62
C THR A 371 -4.55 -26.40 13.96
N LEU A 372 -3.44 -26.46 14.69
CA LEU A 372 -2.10 -26.45 14.09
C LEU A 372 -1.82 -27.71 13.28
N ALA A 373 -2.27 -28.89 13.73
CA ALA A 373 -2.18 -30.12 12.95
C ALA A 373 -3.03 -30.05 11.67
N ILE A 374 -4.24 -29.48 11.75
CA ILE A 374 -5.11 -29.24 10.59
C ILE A 374 -4.51 -28.18 9.66
N VAL A 375 -3.99 -27.08 10.18
CA VAL A 375 -3.37 -26.00 9.39
C VAL A 375 -2.07 -26.47 8.76
N LEU A 376 -1.26 -27.27 9.46
CA LEU A 376 -0.04 -27.86 8.92
C LEU A 376 -0.38 -28.92 7.87
N ALA A 377 -1.39 -29.76 8.11
CA ALA A 377 -1.90 -30.70 7.10
C ALA A 377 -2.48 -29.95 5.89
N PHE A 378 -3.19 -28.85 6.10
CA PHE A 378 -3.76 -28.03 5.04
C PHE A 378 -2.66 -27.27 4.28
N TRP A 379 -1.62 -26.78 4.95
CA TRP A 379 -0.50 -26.05 4.35
C TRP A 379 0.43 -26.98 3.58
N VAL A 380 0.76 -28.16 4.12
CA VAL A 380 1.49 -29.22 3.41
C VAL A 380 0.69 -29.69 2.20
N ARG A 381 -0.63 -29.83 2.33
CA ARG A 381 -1.53 -30.17 1.21
C ARG A 381 -1.69 -29.03 0.20
N ARG A 382 -1.67 -27.75 0.60
CA ARG A 382 -1.77 -26.59 -0.30
C ARG A 382 -0.47 -26.31 -1.05
N ARG A 383 0.70 -26.50 -0.41
CA ARG A 383 2.00 -26.41 -1.07
C ARG A 383 2.23 -27.57 -2.04
N SER A 384 1.63 -28.73 -1.80
CA SER A 384 1.66 -29.85 -2.74
C SER A 384 0.61 -29.77 -3.87
N THR A 385 -0.20 -28.71 -3.94
CA THR A 385 -1.29 -28.61 -4.95
C THR A 385 -1.29 -27.33 -5.80
N ILE A 386 -0.31 -26.44 -5.70
CA ILE A 386 -0.09 -25.47 -6.79
C ILE A 386 0.74 -26.18 -7.86
N ASN A 387 0.09 -27.14 -8.50
CA ASN A 387 0.58 -27.76 -9.72
C ASN A 387 0.65 -26.65 -10.78
N SER A 388 1.84 -26.31 -11.26
CA SER A 388 1.98 -25.45 -12.44
C SER A 388 1.16 -26.08 -13.57
N ARG A 389 0.56 -25.27 -14.47
CA ARG A 389 -0.23 -25.82 -15.59
C ARG A 389 0.54 -26.88 -16.39
N GLU A 390 1.86 -26.75 -16.44
CA GLU A 390 2.80 -27.68 -17.09
C GLU A 390 2.87 -29.06 -16.40
N SER A 391 2.51 -29.16 -15.12
CA SER A 391 2.36 -30.44 -14.42
C SER A 391 0.99 -31.12 -14.64
N ILE A 392 0.01 -30.40 -15.18
CA ILE A 392 -1.33 -30.91 -15.53
C ILE A 392 -1.42 -31.24 -17.02
N LEU A 393 -0.80 -30.39 -17.86
CA LEU A 393 -0.73 -30.53 -19.30
C LEU A 393 0.71 -30.27 -19.76
N ASP A 394 1.39 -31.34 -20.16
CA ASP A 394 2.75 -31.28 -20.69
C ASP A 394 2.77 -30.39 -21.95
N PRO A 395 3.69 -29.42 -22.07
CA PRO A 395 3.80 -28.55 -23.24
C PRO A 395 3.86 -29.29 -24.58
N SER A 396 4.44 -30.49 -24.64
CA SER A 396 4.52 -31.30 -25.86
C SER A 396 3.17 -31.87 -26.31
N GLN A 397 2.21 -32.00 -25.38
CA GLN A 397 0.86 -32.52 -25.62
C GLN A 397 -0.19 -31.41 -25.75
N GLU A 398 0.17 -30.17 -25.43
CA GLU A 398 -0.71 -29.00 -25.48
C GLU A 398 -1.10 -28.66 -26.93
N ARG A 399 -2.40 -28.67 -27.24
CA ARG A 399 -2.95 -28.23 -28.54
C ARG A 399 -3.25 -26.73 -28.48
N ILE A 400 -2.47 -25.94 -29.22
CA ILE A 400 -2.50 -24.48 -29.17
C ILE A 400 -3.05 -23.92 -30.48
N VAL A 401 -4.11 -23.13 -30.41
CA VAL A 401 -4.69 -22.40 -31.55
C VAL A 401 -4.40 -20.91 -31.38
N ILE A 402 -3.80 -20.29 -32.39
CA ILE A 402 -3.46 -18.87 -32.41
C ILE A 402 -4.18 -18.19 -33.57
N LEU A 403 -5.16 -17.35 -33.24
CA LEU A 403 -5.89 -16.55 -34.21
C LEU A 403 -5.24 -15.17 -34.34
N GLY A 404 -4.87 -14.77 -35.57
CA GLY A 404 -4.26 -13.48 -35.84
C GLY A 404 -2.76 -13.51 -36.17
N ALA A 405 -2.21 -14.64 -36.61
CA ALA A 405 -0.81 -14.77 -37.05
C ALA A 405 -0.59 -14.22 -38.46
N SER A 406 -0.71 -12.89 -38.62
CA SER A 406 -0.79 -12.25 -39.95
C SER A 406 0.50 -11.60 -40.47
N THR A 407 1.53 -11.46 -39.62
CA THR A 407 2.84 -10.89 -39.98
C THR A 407 3.95 -11.58 -39.19
N THR A 408 5.17 -11.61 -39.74
CA THR A 408 6.35 -12.28 -39.16
C THR A 408 6.89 -11.60 -37.90
N ASP A 409 6.67 -10.29 -37.78
CA ASP A 409 7.01 -9.42 -36.65
C ASP A 409 5.83 -9.22 -35.67
N GLY A 410 4.67 -9.81 -35.95
CA GLY A 410 3.45 -9.63 -35.18
C GLY A 410 3.37 -10.45 -33.90
N ILE A 411 2.47 -10.05 -32.99
CA ILE A 411 2.26 -10.72 -31.69
C ILE A 411 1.94 -12.21 -31.86
N GLY A 412 1.15 -12.59 -32.88
CA GLY A 412 0.84 -13.99 -33.16
C GLY A 412 2.07 -14.84 -33.48
N ALA A 413 3.04 -14.30 -34.25
CA ALA A 413 4.30 -14.97 -34.54
C ALA A 413 5.20 -15.06 -33.30
N ALA A 414 5.25 -14.00 -32.48
CA ALA A 414 5.99 -14.00 -31.22
C ALA A 414 5.45 -15.02 -30.20
N ILE A 415 4.13 -15.15 -30.08
CA ILE A 415 3.48 -16.16 -29.23
C ILE A 415 3.81 -17.57 -29.74
N ALA A 416 3.70 -17.80 -31.06
CA ALA A 416 4.03 -19.09 -31.66
C ALA A 416 5.50 -19.48 -31.39
N SER A 417 6.45 -18.56 -31.54
CA SER A 417 7.87 -18.80 -31.20
C SER A 417 8.05 -19.22 -29.74
N ARG A 418 7.43 -18.49 -28.80
CA ARG A 418 7.52 -18.84 -27.38
C ARG A 418 6.91 -20.21 -27.06
N CYS A 419 5.83 -20.59 -27.75
CA CYS A 419 5.24 -21.92 -27.59
C CYS A 419 6.19 -23.02 -28.08
N LEU A 420 6.84 -22.82 -29.24
CA LEU A 420 7.86 -23.73 -29.76
C LEU A 420 9.06 -23.85 -28.79
N ASP A 421 9.54 -22.73 -28.27
CA ASP A 421 10.68 -22.70 -27.34
C ASP A 421 10.37 -23.44 -26.03
N ARG A 422 9.10 -23.40 -25.60
CA ARG A 422 8.60 -24.13 -24.42
C ARG A 422 8.43 -25.63 -24.60
N GLY A 423 8.54 -26.16 -25.82
CA GLY A 423 8.35 -27.60 -26.06
C GLY A 423 7.13 -27.96 -26.89
N ALA A 424 6.28 -27.01 -27.30
CA ALA A 424 5.01 -27.35 -27.96
C ALA A 424 5.21 -27.93 -29.36
N HIS A 425 4.45 -29.00 -29.65
CA HIS A 425 4.46 -29.70 -30.94
C HIS A 425 3.17 -29.49 -31.75
N ARG A 426 2.07 -29.12 -31.10
CA ARG A 426 0.75 -29.02 -31.72
C ARG A 426 0.29 -27.56 -31.72
N ILE A 427 0.65 -26.84 -32.78
CA ILE A 427 0.29 -25.43 -32.95
C ILE A 427 -0.46 -25.27 -34.28
N MET A 428 -1.62 -24.63 -34.22
CA MET A 428 -2.42 -24.21 -35.37
C MET A 428 -2.43 -22.68 -35.47
N LEU A 429 -1.99 -22.16 -36.61
CA LEU A 429 -2.02 -20.74 -36.93
C LEU A 429 -3.20 -20.42 -37.84
N VAL A 430 -3.95 -19.37 -37.47
CA VAL A 430 -5.13 -18.94 -38.22
C VAL A 430 -5.00 -17.47 -38.62
N ALA A 431 -5.20 -17.19 -39.90
CA ALA A 431 -5.28 -15.83 -40.43
C ALA A 431 -6.07 -15.78 -41.73
N ARG A 432 -6.50 -14.58 -42.13
CA ARG A 432 -7.32 -14.36 -43.34
C ARG A 432 -6.59 -14.60 -44.65
N ARG A 433 -5.27 -14.40 -44.67
CA ARG A 433 -4.46 -14.45 -45.90
C ARG A 433 -3.57 -15.67 -45.89
N LYS A 434 -3.77 -16.56 -46.86
CA LYS A 434 -2.96 -17.78 -47.05
C LYS A 434 -1.47 -17.46 -47.08
N GLN A 435 -1.05 -16.55 -47.94
CA GLN A 435 0.36 -16.18 -48.12
C GLN A 435 1.03 -15.74 -46.80
N SER A 436 0.35 -14.93 -46.00
CA SER A 436 0.86 -14.46 -44.71
C SER A 436 1.13 -15.61 -43.72
N LEU A 437 0.29 -16.65 -43.71
CA LEU A 437 0.50 -17.83 -42.86
C LEU A 437 1.74 -18.63 -43.26
N TYR A 438 1.97 -18.80 -44.57
CA TYR A 438 3.16 -19.49 -45.07
C TYR A 438 4.43 -18.71 -44.75
N GLU A 439 4.41 -17.38 -44.88
CA GLU A 439 5.54 -16.50 -44.52
C GLU A 439 5.87 -16.58 -43.03
N VAL A 440 4.85 -16.51 -42.16
CA VAL A 440 5.03 -16.67 -40.70
C VAL A 440 5.60 -18.05 -40.37
N LYS A 441 5.05 -19.13 -40.94
CA LYS A 441 5.57 -20.48 -40.73
C LYS A 441 7.02 -20.61 -41.19
N ALA A 442 7.35 -20.11 -42.38
CA ALA A 442 8.72 -20.14 -42.91
C ALA A 442 9.70 -19.38 -42.02
N ALA A 443 9.30 -18.20 -41.52
CA ALA A 443 10.11 -17.41 -40.59
C ALA A 443 10.33 -18.15 -39.26
N LEU A 444 9.30 -18.78 -38.69
CA LEU A 444 9.40 -19.58 -37.46
C LEU A 444 10.32 -20.80 -37.64
N VAL A 445 10.24 -21.49 -38.79
CA VAL A 445 11.15 -22.60 -39.11
C VAL A 445 12.60 -22.10 -39.22
N ALA A 446 12.82 -20.98 -39.89
CA ALA A 446 14.15 -20.39 -40.08
C ALA A 446 14.77 -19.91 -38.75
N ALA A 447 13.96 -19.38 -37.83
CA ALA A 447 14.39 -18.85 -36.54
C ALA A 447 14.82 -19.94 -35.53
N GLN A 448 14.38 -21.20 -35.73
CA GLN A 448 14.73 -22.30 -34.82
C GLN A 448 16.17 -22.77 -35.05
N THR A 449 16.98 -22.76 -33.98
CA THR A 449 18.40 -23.12 -34.03
C THR A 449 18.66 -24.62 -33.87
N THR A 450 17.74 -25.33 -33.22
CA THR A 450 17.85 -26.77 -32.97
C THR A 450 17.10 -27.58 -34.02
N GLN A 451 17.64 -28.74 -34.42
CA GLN A 451 16.99 -29.62 -35.40
C GLN A 451 15.62 -30.11 -34.90
N SER A 452 15.46 -30.33 -33.60
CA SER A 452 14.18 -30.63 -32.96
C SER A 452 13.21 -29.44 -32.98
N GLY A 453 13.70 -28.21 -32.76
CA GLY A 453 12.93 -26.97 -32.94
C GLY A 453 12.43 -26.76 -34.36
N ARG A 454 13.27 -26.99 -35.36
CA ARG A 454 12.90 -26.88 -36.78
C ARG A 454 11.81 -27.87 -37.18
N LYS A 455 11.98 -29.16 -36.80
CA LYS A 455 10.95 -30.19 -37.05
C LYS A 455 9.61 -29.84 -36.39
N ARG A 456 9.63 -29.25 -35.19
CA ARG A 456 8.42 -28.76 -34.51
C ARG A 456 7.74 -27.63 -35.29
N ALA A 457 8.50 -26.63 -35.75
CA ALA A 457 7.97 -25.52 -36.53
C ALA A 457 7.42 -25.98 -37.91
N GLU A 458 8.01 -27.01 -38.52
CA GLU A 458 7.53 -27.60 -39.78
C GLU A 458 6.15 -28.27 -39.62
N GLN A 459 5.84 -28.77 -38.42
CA GLN A 459 4.57 -29.44 -38.09
C GLN A 459 3.41 -28.47 -37.79
N ILE A 460 3.66 -27.16 -37.80
CA ILE A 460 2.60 -26.15 -37.57
C ILE A 460 1.51 -26.27 -38.64
N GLU A 461 0.26 -26.39 -38.20
CA GLU A 461 -0.91 -26.43 -39.06
C GLU A 461 -1.41 -25.02 -39.40
N LEU A 462 -1.87 -24.81 -40.64
CA LEU A 462 -2.29 -23.50 -41.13
C LEU A 462 -3.75 -23.54 -41.58
N VAL A 463 -4.59 -22.69 -41.01
CA VAL A 463 -6.00 -22.57 -41.40
C VAL A 463 -6.29 -21.16 -41.87
N VAL A 464 -6.87 -21.04 -43.06
CA VAL A 464 -7.31 -19.76 -43.62
C VAL A 464 -8.76 -19.52 -43.24
N ALA A 465 -9.02 -18.52 -42.41
CA ALA A 465 -10.36 -18.18 -41.95
C ALA A 465 -10.48 -16.67 -41.68
N ASN A 466 -11.63 -16.09 -42.03
CA ASN A 466 -12.07 -14.80 -41.53
C ASN A 466 -13.03 -15.00 -40.36
N CYS A 467 -12.54 -14.77 -39.15
CA CYS A 467 -13.32 -14.99 -37.94
C CYS A 467 -14.57 -14.10 -37.81
N SER A 468 -14.76 -13.10 -38.66
CA SER A 468 -16.00 -12.32 -38.74
C SER A 468 -17.11 -12.98 -39.59
N ARG A 469 -16.87 -14.16 -40.17
CA ARG A 469 -17.82 -14.89 -41.04
C ARG A 469 -18.19 -16.23 -40.41
N ASN A 470 -19.49 -16.51 -40.30
CA ASN A 470 -20.00 -17.74 -39.69
C ASN A 470 -19.46 -19.01 -40.37
N ASP A 471 -19.46 -19.07 -41.70
CA ASP A 471 -18.97 -20.24 -42.45
C ASP A 471 -17.50 -20.54 -42.17
N ASP A 472 -16.68 -19.50 -42.06
CA ASP A 472 -15.24 -19.62 -41.76
C ASP A 472 -15.02 -20.07 -40.30
N ILE A 473 -15.90 -19.68 -39.38
CA ILE A 473 -15.89 -20.13 -37.99
C ILE A 473 -16.31 -21.61 -37.87
N LEU A 474 -17.33 -22.03 -38.62
CA LEU A 474 -17.75 -23.43 -38.67
C LEU A 474 -16.67 -24.31 -39.30
N HIS A 475 -16.01 -23.84 -40.36
CA HIS A 475 -14.86 -24.53 -40.95
C HIS A 475 -13.69 -24.62 -39.96
N LEU A 476 -13.38 -23.55 -39.23
CA LEU A 476 -12.34 -23.55 -38.21
C LEU A 476 -12.66 -24.52 -37.06
N GLU A 477 -13.90 -24.55 -36.58
CA GLU A 477 -14.35 -25.49 -35.54
C GLU A 477 -14.23 -26.95 -36.01
N ALA A 478 -14.60 -27.23 -37.26
CA ALA A 478 -14.47 -28.55 -37.86
C ALA A 478 -12.99 -28.96 -37.98
N ALA A 479 -12.12 -28.07 -38.46
CA ALA A 479 -10.68 -28.31 -38.55
C ALA A 479 -10.05 -28.58 -37.16
N ILE A 480 -10.44 -27.81 -36.14
CA ILE A 480 -9.98 -28.03 -34.76
C ILE A 480 -10.47 -29.38 -34.22
N THR A 481 -11.72 -29.75 -34.52
CA THR A 481 -12.35 -30.94 -33.95
C THR A 481 -11.88 -32.23 -34.62
N HIS A 482 -11.82 -32.23 -35.96
CA HIS A 482 -11.57 -33.43 -36.74
C HIS A 482 -10.10 -33.61 -37.13
N ASP A 483 -9.41 -32.51 -37.48
CA ASP A 483 -8.05 -32.58 -38.00
C ASP A 483 -7.01 -32.34 -36.90
N PHE A 484 -7.24 -31.34 -36.03
CA PHE A 484 -6.34 -31.00 -34.92
C PHE A 484 -6.58 -31.84 -33.65
N GLY A 485 -7.70 -32.56 -33.61
CA GLY A 485 -8.09 -33.44 -32.51
C GLY A 485 -8.44 -32.71 -31.22
N GLY A 486 -8.79 -31.42 -31.25
CA GLY A 486 -9.24 -30.58 -30.14
C GLY A 486 -8.33 -29.39 -29.83
N VAL A 487 -8.65 -28.63 -28.79
CA VAL A 487 -7.88 -27.44 -28.36
C VAL A 487 -7.75 -27.39 -26.84
N ASP A 488 -6.57 -27.00 -26.36
CA ASP A 488 -6.27 -26.78 -24.94
C ASP A 488 -6.05 -25.30 -24.61
N THR A 489 -5.51 -24.56 -25.58
CA THR A 489 -5.10 -23.16 -25.44
C THR A 489 -5.53 -22.37 -26.66
N LEU A 490 -6.33 -21.32 -26.45
CA LEU A 490 -6.78 -20.42 -27.49
C LEU A 490 -6.22 -19.01 -27.28
N TYR A 491 -5.46 -18.52 -28.25
CA TYR A 491 -5.01 -17.13 -28.32
C TYR A 491 -5.81 -16.38 -29.38
N ILE A 492 -6.47 -15.28 -28.98
CA ILE A 492 -7.16 -14.35 -29.88
C ILE A 492 -6.31 -13.08 -29.96
N VAL A 493 -5.65 -12.87 -31.09
CA VAL A 493 -4.59 -11.86 -31.30
C VAL A 493 -4.88 -10.97 -32.53
N PHE A 494 -6.06 -11.10 -33.14
CA PHE A 494 -6.50 -10.19 -34.18
C PHE A 494 -7.23 -8.99 -33.56
N GLY A 495 -7.03 -7.82 -34.16
CA GLY A 495 -7.74 -6.60 -33.79
C GLY A 495 -6.84 -5.40 -33.61
N ALA A 496 -7.17 -4.32 -34.30
CA ALA A 496 -6.52 -3.02 -34.16
C ALA A 496 -7.60 -2.01 -33.78
N ILE A 497 -7.54 -1.48 -32.56
CA ILE A 497 -8.07 -0.15 -32.31
C ILE A 497 -6.85 0.74 -32.25
N CYS A 498 -6.58 1.44 -33.33
CA CYS A 498 -5.62 2.51 -33.32
C CYS A 498 -6.29 3.79 -33.82
N THR A 499 -6.19 4.83 -33.01
CA THR A 499 -6.69 6.17 -33.33
C THR A 499 -5.97 6.72 -34.56
N GLN A 500 -4.71 6.33 -34.76
CA GLN A 500 -3.84 6.87 -35.79
C GLN A 500 -4.27 6.50 -37.23
N PRO A 501 -4.62 5.25 -37.60
CA PRO A 501 -5.20 4.97 -38.92
C PRO A 501 -6.57 5.60 -39.15
N MET A 502 -7.39 5.77 -38.09
CA MET A 502 -8.70 6.43 -38.21
C MET A 502 -8.57 7.93 -38.44
N LEU A 503 -7.63 8.58 -37.74
CA LEU A 503 -7.28 9.97 -37.96
C LEU A 503 -6.68 10.15 -39.37
N ALA A 504 -5.82 9.24 -39.83
CA ALA A 504 -5.27 9.26 -41.18
C ALA A 504 -6.36 9.14 -42.27
N ILE A 505 -7.37 8.27 -42.10
CA ILE A 505 -8.53 8.19 -43.00
C ILE A 505 -9.37 9.48 -42.98
N ALA A 506 -9.43 10.16 -41.84
CA ALA A 506 -10.08 11.47 -41.70
C ALA A 506 -9.22 12.65 -42.19
N GLY A 507 -8.01 12.40 -42.71
CA GLY A 507 -7.07 13.44 -43.14
C GLY A 507 -6.39 14.19 -41.99
N LEU A 508 -6.36 13.61 -40.79
CA LEU A 508 -5.79 14.17 -39.57
C LEU A 508 -4.48 13.46 -39.22
N ASP A 509 -3.37 14.19 -39.16
CA ASP A 509 -2.12 13.72 -38.57
C ASP A 509 -1.97 14.34 -37.17
N PRO A 510 -1.95 13.55 -36.08
CA PRO A 510 -1.80 14.09 -34.73
C PRO A 510 -0.40 14.62 -34.41
N LEU A 511 0.60 14.42 -35.28
CA LEU A 511 1.99 14.86 -35.09
C LEU A 511 2.37 16.04 -36.00
N ILE A 512 1.65 16.25 -37.09
CA ILE A 512 1.88 17.34 -38.04
C ILE A 512 0.64 18.22 -38.02
N GLY A 513 0.73 19.43 -37.46
CA GLY A 513 -0.40 20.36 -37.35
C GLY A 513 -1.05 20.60 -38.72
N ALA A 514 -2.25 20.05 -38.92
CA ALA A 514 -2.95 20.12 -40.20
C ALA A 514 -3.50 21.53 -40.46
N THR A 515 -3.22 22.09 -41.64
CA THR A 515 -3.89 23.27 -42.18
C THR A 515 -5.33 22.91 -42.55
N SER A 516 -6.29 23.29 -41.70
CA SER A 516 -7.75 23.18 -41.88
C SER A 516 -8.29 21.86 -42.49
N PRO A 517 -8.72 20.90 -41.67
CA PRO A 517 -9.42 19.71 -42.16
C PRO A 517 -10.92 20.01 -42.26
N GLN A 518 -11.45 20.21 -43.46
CA GLN A 518 -12.90 20.07 -43.67
C GLN A 518 -13.24 18.59 -43.77
N VAL A 519 -14.03 18.09 -42.81
CA VAL A 519 -14.57 16.73 -42.82
C VAL A 519 -15.53 16.57 -44.00
N SER A 520 -15.27 15.62 -44.90
CA SER A 520 -16.12 15.35 -46.07
C SER A 520 -17.07 14.18 -45.82
N ALA A 521 -18.17 14.11 -46.57
CA ALA A 521 -19.09 12.96 -46.51
C ALA A 521 -18.38 11.64 -46.85
N GLN A 522 -17.39 11.69 -47.75
CA GLN A 522 -16.59 10.53 -48.14
C GLN A 522 -15.67 10.05 -47.01
N SER A 523 -15.00 10.97 -46.29
CA SER A 523 -14.14 10.58 -45.16
C SER A 523 -14.96 10.00 -44.00
N LEU A 524 -16.18 10.48 -43.77
CA LEU A 524 -17.11 9.89 -42.79
C LEU A 524 -17.57 8.48 -43.19
N LEU A 525 -17.79 8.22 -44.49
CA LEU A 525 -18.11 6.88 -45.02
C LEU A 525 -16.94 5.91 -44.85
N GLU A 526 -15.71 6.37 -45.08
CA GLU A 526 -14.50 5.56 -44.90
C GLU A 526 -14.21 5.28 -43.43
N VAL A 527 -14.40 6.26 -42.55
CA VAL A 527 -14.36 6.07 -41.09
C VAL A 527 -15.43 5.07 -40.65
N ARG A 528 -16.67 5.20 -41.11
CA ARG A 528 -17.75 4.25 -40.81
C ARG A 528 -17.38 2.84 -41.26
N LYS A 529 -16.84 2.68 -42.47
CA LYS A 529 -16.41 1.39 -43.01
C LYS A 529 -15.27 0.79 -42.17
N ALA A 530 -14.30 1.60 -41.75
CA ALA A 530 -13.20 1.18 -40.89
C ALA A 530 -13.69 0.77 -39.48
N VAL A 531 -14.62 1.53 -38.88
CA VAL A 531 -15.27 1.20 -37.60
C VAL A 531 -16.03 -0.12 -37.72
N GLN A 532 -16.84 -0.28 -38.77
CA GLN A 532 -17.62 -1.51 -38.98
C GLN A 532 -16.69 -2.71 -39.14
N GLN A 533 -15.66 -2.60 -39.98
CA GLN A 533 -14.68 -3.67 -40.17
C GLN A 533 -13.92 -4.02 -38.89
N SER A 534 -13.61 -3.02 -38.05
CA SER A 534 -12.98 -3.23 -36.75
C SER A 534 -13.92 -3.89 -35.75
N SER A 535 -15.19 -3.46 -35.69
CA SER A 535 -16.24 -4.05 -34.85
C SER A 535 -16.54 -5.50 -35.25
N ASP A 536 -16.67 -5.76 -36.56
CA ASP A 536 -16.92 -7.08 -37.11
C ASP A 536 -15.78 -8.06 -36.78
N ALA A 537 -14.53 -7.59 -36.78
CA ALA A 537 -13.39 -8.39 -36.38
C ALA A 537 -13.34 -8.58 -34.85
N ASN A 538 -13.40 -7.50 -34.07
CA ASN A 538 -13.04 -7.50 -32.66
C ASN A 538 -14.18 -7.95 -31.74
N LEU A 539 -15.42 -7.55 -32.04
CA LEU A 539 -16.58 -7.86 -31.21
C LEU A 539 -17.31 -9.07 -31.75
N LEU A 540 -17.77 -8.99 -33.00
CA LEU A 540 -18.52 -10.08 -33.64
C LEU A 540 -17.62 -11.31 -33.81
N GLY A 541 -16.43 -11.15 -34.40
CA GLY A 541 -15.54 -12.27 -34.62
C GLY A 541 -15.10 -12.96 -33.33
N THR A 542 -14.76 -12.19 -32.29
CA THR A 542 -14.45 -12.76 -30.96
C THR A 542 -15.65 -13.51 -30.37
N ALA A 543 -16.86 -12.96 -30.43
CA ALA A 543 -18.06 -13.61 -29.93
C ALA A 543 -18.34 -14.93 -30.66
N LEU A 544 -18.22 -14.95 -31.99
CA LEU A 544 -18.39 -16.15 -32.82
C LEU A 544 -17.34 -17.21 -32.48
N VAL A 545 -16.06 -16.82 -32.37
CA VAL A 545 -14.96 -17.71 -31.97
C VAL A 545 -15.21 -18.31 -30.59
N LEU A 546 -15.54 -17.50 -29.58
CA LEU A 546 -15.76 -18.00 -28.22
C LEU A 546 -16.96 -18.93 -28.16
N THR A 547 -18.04 -18.59 -28.87
CA THR A 547 -19.24 -19.45 -28.94
C THR A 547 -18.92 -20.81 -29.55
N ALA A 548 -18.08 -20.85 -30.58
CA ALA A 548 -17.67 -22.09 -31.23
C ALA A 548 -16.66 -22.90 -30.39
N LEU A 549 -15.67 -22.26 -29.77
CA LEU A 549 -14.48 -22.94 -29.23
C LEU A 549 -14.50 -23.14 -27.72
N VAL A 550 -15.21 -22.31 -26.94
CA VAL A 550 -15.30 -22.49 -25.47
C VAL A 550 -15.92 -23.84 -25.08
N PRO A 551 -17.01 -24.31 -25.71
CA PRO A 551 -17.53 -25.65 -25.41
C PRO A 551 -16.48 -26.74 -25.63
N ARG A 552 -15.66 -26.63 -26.68
CA ARG A 552 -14.59 -27.59 -26.99
C ARG A 552 -13.45 -27.54 -25.99
N LEU A 553 -13.07 -26.34 -25.52
CA LEU A 553 -12.09 -26.19 -24.46
C LEU A 553 -12.54 -26.90 -23.18
N GLN A 554 -13.82 -26.77 -22.82
CA GLN A 554 -14.38 -27.42 -21.63
C GLN A 554 -14.46 -28.95 -21.75
N THR A 555 -14.74 -29.48 -22.95
CA THR A 555 -14.88 -30.93 -23.14
C THR A 555 -13.58 -31.65 -23.47
N ASN A 556 -12.61 -30.98 -24.10
CA ASN A 556 -11.44 -31.63 -24.67
C ASN A 556 -10.15 -31.37 -23.89
N SER A 557 -10.11 -30.34 -23.03
CA SER A 557 -8.90 -29.97 -22.29
C SER A 557 -8.94 -30.38 -20.82
N LYS A 558 -7.83 -30.90 -20.32
CA LYS A 558 -7.61 -31.13 -18.88
C LYS A 558 -7.35 -29.83 -18.09
N SER A 559 -6.99 -28.75 -18.79
CA SER A 559 -6.71 -27.43 -18.21
C SER A 559 -6.92 -26.33 -19.27
N PRO A 560 -8.20 -25.99 -19.56
CA PRO A 560 -8.53 -25.05 -20.63
C PRO A 560 -8.00 -23.65 -20.34
N TYR A 561 -7.52 -22.97 -21.37
CA TYR A 561 -7.02 -21.60 -21.27
C TYR A 561 -7.41 -20.76 -22.49
N VAL A 562 -7.91 -19.54 -22.23
CA VAL A 562 -8.21 -18.53 -23.25
C VAL A 562 -7.49 -17.23 -22.90
N ALA A 563 -6.77 -16.68 -23.86
CA ALA A 563 -6.19 -15.35 -23.77
C ALA A 563 -6.62 -14.49 -24.96
N ILE A 564 -7.14 -13.31 -24.65
CA ILE A 564 -7.48 -12.28 -25.61
C ILE A 564 -6.44 -11.17 -25.46
N ILE A 565 -5.63 -10.96 -26.50
CA ILE A 565 -4.52 -10.02 -26.49
C ILE A 565 -4.73 -9.01 -27.61
N ASN A 566 -5.14 -7.81 -27.24
CA ASN A 566 -5.35 -6.69 -28.17
C ASN A 566 -4.15 -5.74 -28.13
N SER A 567 -3.73 -5.22 -29.28
CA SER A 567 -2.64 -4.24 -29.36
C SER A 567 -3.02 -2.91 -28.70
N VAL A 568 -2.16 -2.42 -27.78
CA VAL A 568 -2.30 -1.18 -27.01
C VAL A 568 -1.88 0.02 -27.86
N ALA A 569 -2.64 0.32 -28.91
CA ALA A 569 -2.42 1.51 -29.74
C ALA A 569 -3.67 2.41 -29.90
N GLY A 570 -4.67 2.28 -29.01
CA GLY A 570 -5.89 3.09 -29.01
C GLY A 570 -6.40 3.39 -27.61
N LEU A 571 -6.80 4.63 -27.39
CA LEU A 571 -7.05 5.32 -26.11
C LEU A 571 -8.37 4.92 -25.40
N ILE A 572 -8.78 3.65 -25.45
CA ILE A 572 -9.91 3.11 -24.68
C ILE A 572 -9.54 1.69 -24.21
N ALA A 573 -9.69 1.42 -22.92
CA ALA A 573 -9.41 0.10 -22.35
C ALA A 573 -10.29 -0.98 -22.98
N ALA A 574 -9.73 -2.17 -23.21
CA ALA A 574 -10.55 -3.35 -23.44
C ALA A 574 -11.50 -3.54 -22.23
N PRO A 575 -12.77 -3.96 -22.42
CA PRO A 575 -13.57 -4.41 -21.30
C PRO A 575 -12.91 -5.64 -20.68
N THR A 576 -12.17 -5.44 -19.59
CA THR A 576 -11.64 -6.50 -18.75
C THR A 576 -12.63 -6.78 -17.61
N ARG A 577 -13.39 -7.86 -17.75
CA ARG A 577 -13.64 -8.88 -16.71
C ARG A 577 -14.68 -9.90 -17.19
N ALA A 578 -14.38 -11.15 -16.86
CA ALA A 578 -15.28 -12.31 -16.76
C ALA A 578 -15.79 -12.96 -18.06
N LEU A 579 -15.22 -14.13 -18.36
CA LEU A 579 -15.99 -15.35 -18.61
C LEU A 579 -15.22 -16.53 -18.00
N TYR A 580 -15.27 -16.60 -16.66
CA TYR A 580 -15.26 -17.87 -15.93
C TYR A 580 -16.54 -17.84 -15.07
N LEU A 581 -17.45 -18.77 -15.36
CA LEU A 581 -18.25 -19.42 -14.33
C LEU A 581 -17.48 -20.67 -13.90
#